data_AF-A0A435SJ93-F1
#
_entry.id   AF-A0A435SJ93-F1
#
_cell.length_a   1.000
_cell.length_b   1.000
_cell.length_c   1.000
_cell.angle_alpha   90.00
_cell.angle_beta   90.00
_cell.angle_gamma   90.00
#
_symmetry.space_group_name_H-M   'P 1'
#
loop_
_entity.id
_entity.type
_entity.pdbx_description
1 polymer ?
#
loop_
_entity_poly.entity_id
_entity_poly.type
_entity_poly.pdbx_seq_one_letter_code
_entity_poly.pdbx_strand_id
1 'polypeptide(L)'
;ISLAAIRHSMGGHAFDDNALVLDLRKFNRVTVDAAAKTMTLQPGARWHDIQNLLHPHFAVKAMQSTDIFSVGGSLSANAHGMDHQAGSVAGSIRSMRVMLADGSVTTCSPTENTDLFRHVVGGYGLFGVVLEATLDIVDNAVYRTSREIIKSDDFPEFFAKVLEPNKDIGLFYGHLSTAPGNFLEDMIVYRYDKVAERPPADQPEIGEPGSVGLKRVIINLAKWGSLFQELKWFTEKTLEPKFESCTVARTSAMAEGEACLVTRNNPMHDSVPYLFNDQME
;
A
#
# COMPACT_ATOMS: atom_id res chain seq x y z
N ILE A 1 -15.19 -20.24 -7.41
CA ILE A 1 -15.16 -19.51 -6.11
C ILE A 1 -14.22 -18.33 -6.30
N SER A 2 -14.64 -17.15 -5.88
CA SER A 2 -13.85 -15.92 -5.90
C SER A 2 -13.65 -15.42 -4.47
N LEU A 3 -12.57 -14.67 -4.24
CA LEU A 3 -12.23 -14.09 -2.94
C LEU A 3 -12.30 -12.58 -3.03
N ALA A 4 -12.94 -11.94 -2.06
CA ALA A 4 -13.00 -10.50 -1.99
C ALA A 4 -12.79 -9.99 -0.57
N ALA A 5 -12.17 -8.81 -0.46
CA ALA A 5 -12.06 -8.05 0.78
C ALA A 5 -12.46 -6.59 0.52
N ILE A 6 -11.50 -5.65 0.48
CA ILE A 6 -11.82 -4.21 0.29
C ILE A 6 -12.09 -3.87 -1.19
N ARG A 7 -11.91 -4.83 -2.12
CA ARG A 7 -12.24 -4.68 -3.55
C ARG A 7 -11.54 -3.48 -4.20
N HIS A 8 -10.24 -3.36 -3.97
CA HIS A 8 -9.40 -2.28 -4.51
C HIS A 8 -8.71 -2.63 -5.84
N SER A 9 -8.81 -3.87 -6.31
CA SER A 9 -8.37 -4.22 -7.66
C SER A 9 -9.25 -3.53 -8.69
N MET A 10 -8.64 -2.86 -9.67
CA MET A 10 -9.35 -2.13 -10.73
C MET A 10 -9.74 -3.03 -11.93
N GLY A 11 -9.24 -4.26 -11.97
CA GLY A 11 -9.53 -5.22 -13.04
C GLY A 11 -10.69 -6.17 -12.69
N GLY A 12 -11.23 -6.83 -13.72
CA GLY A 12 -12.30 -7.83 -13.57
C GLY A 12 -11.84 -9.19 -13.04
N HIS A 13 -10.53 -9.45 -12.95
CA HIS A 13 -9.94 -10.75 -12.62
C HIS A 13 -10.36 -11.35 -11.26
N ALA A 14 -10.87 -10.52 -10.34
CA ALA A 14 -11.31 -10.98 -9.02
C ALA A 14 -12.70 -11.67 -9.06
N PHE A 15 -13.45 -11.52 -10.15
CA PHE A 15 -14.84 -11.98 -10.27
C PHE A 15 -15.05 -12.73 -11.59
N ASP A 16 -16.02 -13.64 -11.57
CA ASP A 16 -16.48 -14.37 -12.74
C ASP A 16 -18.01 -14.50 -12.65
N ASP A 17 -18.65 -14.66 -13.80
CA ASP A 17 -20.11 -14.80 -13.87
C ASP A 17 -20.54 -16.08 -13.14
N ASN A 18 -21.55 -15.97 -12.28
CA ASN A 18 -22.06 -17.06 -11.44
C ASN A 18 -21.05 -17.63 -10.42
N ALA A 19 -19.98 -16.89 -10.10
CA ALA A 19 -19.05 -17.30 -9.05
C ALA A 19 -19.60 -17.01 -7.65
N LEU A 20 -19.47 -17.99 -6.73
CA LEU A 20 -19.60 -17.74 -5.30
C LEU A 20 -18.44 -16.84 -4.83
N VAL A 21 -18.75 -15.66 -4.32
CA VAL A 21 -17.77 -14.71 -3.76
C VAL A 21 -17.71 -14.85 -2.23
N LEU A 22 -16.55 -15.23 -1.72
CA LEU A 22 -16.28 -15.25 -0.28
C LEU A 22 -15.79 -13.87 0.16
N ASP A 23 -16.59 -13.22 1.01
CA ASP A 23 -16.22 -11.96 1.65
C ASP A 23 -15.36 -12.22 2.88
N LEU A 24 -14.08 -11.88 2.78
CA LEU A 24 -13.08 -12.11 3.83
C LEU A 24 -12.98 -10.93 4.81
N ARG A 25 -13.74 -9.84 4.65
CA ARG A 25 -13.58 -8.62 5.49
C ARG A 25 -13.69 -8.87 7.00
N LYS A 26 -14.51 -9.84 7.42
CA LYS A 26 -14.67 -10.23 8.83
C LYS A 26 -13.64 -11.25 9.31
N PHE A 27 -12.81 -11.77 8.41
CA PHE A 27 -11.74 -12.71 8.71
C PHE A 27 -10.43 -11.93 8.81
N ASN A 28 -10.31 -11.15 9.90
CA ASN A 28 -9.35 -10.06 10.05
C ASN A 28 -8.54 -10.09 11.36
N ARG A 29 -8.42 -11.27 12.00
CA ARG A 29 -7.59 -11.39 13.21
C ARG A 29 -6.12 -11.13 12.91
N VAL A 30 -5.43 -10.50 13.85
CA VAL A 30 -3.99 -10.22 13.80
C VAL A 30 -3.38 -10.54 15.18
N THR A 31 -2.20 -11.15 15.19
CA THR A 31 -1.40 -11.41 16.40
C THR A 31 0.04 -11.06 16.11
N VAL A 32 0.71 -10.40 17.05
CA VAL A 32 2.08 -9.90 16.89
C VAL A 32 3.01 -10.62 17.86
N ASP A 33 4.14 -11.09 17.35
CA ASP A 33 5.26 -11.57 18.15
C ASP A 33 6.39 -10.53 18.06
N ALA A 34 6.46 -9.68 19.10
CA ALA A 34 7.45 -8.61 19.18
C ALA A 34 8.90 -9.14 19.30
N ALA A 35 9.09 -10.32 19.89
CA ALA A 35 10.42 -10.90 20.06
C ALA A 35 10.94 -11.48 18.73
N ALA A 36 10.07 -12.17 17.99
CA ALA A 36 10.39 -12.70 16.67
C ALA A 36 10.35 -11.65 15.54
N LYS A 37 9.81 -10.45 15.82
CA LYS A 37 9.48 -9.39 14.85
C LYS A 37 8.64 -9.94 13.70
N THR A 38 7.57 -10.64 14.04
CA THR A 38 6.60 -11.17 13.09
C THR A 38 5.18 -10.83 13.49
N MET A 39 4.28 -10.91 12.52
CA MET A 39 2.84 -10.89 12.75
C MET A 39 2.17 -12.04 11.99
N THR A 40 1.20 -12.68 12.62
CA THR A 40 0.32 -13.67 11.99
C THR A 40 -1.06 -13.07 11.86
N LEU A 41 -1.61 -13.11 10.65
CA LEU A 41 -2.83 -12.40 10.29
C LEU A 41 -3.72 -13.18 9.35
N GLN A 42 -5.00 -12.82 9.35
CA GLN A 42 -5.99 -13.31 8.39
C GLN A 42 -6.09 -12.36 7.19
N PRO A 43 -6.47 -12.87 6.00
CA PRO A 43 -6.46 -12.11 4.74
C PRO A 43 -7.39 -10.89 4.71
N GLY A 44 -8.40 -10.84 5.57
CA GLY A 44 -9.35 -9.73 5.67
C GLY A 44 -8.84 -8.52 6.42
N ALA A 45 -7.75 -8.65 7.18
CA ALA A 45 -7.15 -7.54 7.92
C ALA A 45 -6.72 -6.42 6.96
N ARG A 46 -6.85 -5.17 7.40
CA ARG A 46 -6.40 -3.99 6.62
C ARG A 46 -5.05 -3.53 7.12
N TRP A 47 -4.23 -3.00 6.22
CA TRP A 47 -2.95 -2.42 6.62
C TRP A 47 -3.11 -1.27 7.61
N HIS A 48 -4.16 -0.46 7.48
CA HIS A 48 -4.44 0.63 8.41
C HIS A 48 -4.60 0.15 9.85
N ASP A 49 -5.41 -0.88 10.07
CA ASP A 49 -5.64 -1.47 11.39
C ASP A 49 -4.34 -2.08 11.94
N ILE A 50 -3.55 -2.71 11.07
CA ILE A 50 -2.26 -3.31 11.41
C ILE A 50 -1.22 -2.24 11.78
N GLN A 51 -1.13 -1.14 11.02
CA GLN A 51 -0.18 -0.07 11.30
C GLN A 51 -0.51 0.60 12.64
N ASN A 52 -1.80 0.82 12.95
CA ASN A 52 -2.23 1.29 14.26
C ASN A 52 -1.87 0.30 15.39
N LEU A 53 -2.04 -1.00 15.17
CA LEU A 53 -1.66 -2.04 16.13
C LEU A 53 -0.14 -2.10 16.39
N LEU A 54 0.67 -1.87 15.37
CA LEU A 54 2.13 -1.92 15.44
C LEU A 54 2.75 -0.63 16.00
N HIS A 55 2.09 0.51 15.80
CA HIS A 55 2.50 1.81 16.30
C HIS A 55 2.52 1.84 17.84
N PRO A 56 3.50 2.51 18.49
CA PRO A 56 4.63 3.25 17.91
C PRO A 56 5.89 2.40 17.67
N HIS A 57 5.91 1.13 18.06
CA HIS A 57 7.15 0.35 18.16
C HIS A 57 7.60 -0.29 16.85
N PHE A 58 6.64 -0.79 16.06
CA PHE A 58 6.90 -1.51 14.83
C PHE A 58 6.16 -0.87 13.65
N ALA A 59 6.47 -1.32 12.45
CA ALA A 59 5.78 -0.96 11.22
C ALA A 59 5.72 -2.16 10.27
N VAL A 60 4.79 -2.11 9.33
CA VAL A 60 4.73 -3.06 8.21
C VAL A 60 6.01 -2.95 7.37
N LYS A 61 6.62 -4.10 7.06
CA LYS A 61 7.85 -4.19 6.26
C LYS A 61 7.61 -3.82 4.79
N ALA A 62 6.60 -4.42 4.16
CA ALA A 62 6.25 -4.18 2.77
C ALA A 62 4.72 -4.15 2.62
N MET A 63 4.21 -3.12 1.95
CA MET A 63 2.81 -2.96 1.53
C MET A 63 2.75 -1.88 0.45
N GLN A 64 1.56 -1.59 -0.09
CA GLN A 64 1.31 -0.49 -1.02
C GLN A 64 1.63 0.89 -0.42
N SER A 65 1.62 1.93 -1.27
CA SER A 65 1.85 3.32 -0.85
C SER A 65 0.80 3.87 0.14
N THR A 66 -0.39 3.27 0.20
CA THR A 66 -1.42 3.58 1.20
C THR A 66 -1.83 2.33 1.98
N ASP A 67 -2.40 2.51 3.15
CA ASP A 67 -2.77 1.44 4.08
C ASP A 67 -4.24 0.97 3.99
N ILE A 68 -5.01 1.47 3.02
CA ILE A 68 -6.45 1.17 2.87
C ILE A 68 -6.75 -0.23 2.33
N PHE A 69 -5.73 -1.00 1.94
CA PHE A 69 -5.89 -2.33 1.33
C PHE A 69 -6.00 -3.45 2.36
N SER A 70 -6.70 -4.53 2.00
CA SER A 70 -6.64 -5.80 2.74
C SER A 70 -5.35 -6.54 2.47
N VAL A 71 -4.83 -7.26 3.48
CA VAL A 71 -3.64 -8.08 3.32
C VAL A 71 -3.81 -9.17 2.27
N GLY A 72 -4.93 -9.89 2.25
CA GLY A 72 -5.19 -10.95 1.29
C GLY A 72 -5.09 -10.44 -0.16
N GLY A 73 -5.72 -9.31 -0.46
CA GLY A 73 -5.61 -8.65 -1.76
C GLY A 73 -4.16 -8.28 -2.11
N SER A 74 -3.40 -7.76 -1.15
CA SER A 74 -1.98 -7.43 -1.35
C SER A 74 -1.12 -8.66 -1.63
N LEU A 75 -1.31 -9.76 -0.89
CA LEU A 75 -0.60 -11.03 -1.12
C LEU A 75 -0.96 -11.62 -2.49
N SER A 76 -2.26 -11.61 -2.84
CA SER A 76 -2.75 -12.12 -4.12
C SER A 76 -2.28 -11.31 -5.32
N ALA A 77 -1.98 -10.02 -5.16
CA ALA A 77 -1.41 -9.19 -6.21
C ALA A 77 0.13 -9.09 -6.16
N ASN A 78 0.77 -9.73 -5.17
CA ASN A 78 2.18 -9.50 -4.83
C ASN A 78 2.55 -8.01 -4.81
N ALA A 79 1.75 -7.22 -4.10
CA ALA A 79 1.83 -5.77 -4.12
C ALA A 79 3.18 -5.24 -3.61
N HIS A 80 3.55 -4.04 -4.02
CA HIS A 80 4.74 -3.32 -3.55
C HIS A 80 4.37 -1.85 -3.28
N GLY A 81 5.28 -1.10 -2.67
CA GLY A 81 5.05 0.31 -2.35
C GLY A 81 6.35 1.08 -2.23
N MET A 82 6.41 1.98 -1.25
CA MET A 82 7.47 2.99 -1.17
C MET A 82 8.79 2.46 -0.63
N ASP A 83 8.79 1.33 0.08
CA ASP A 83 10.03 0.70 0.55
C ASP A 83 10.67 -0.15 -0.56
N HIS A 84 11.58 0.48 -1.29
CA HIS A 84 12.30 -0.14 -2.38
C HIS A 84 13.31 -1.21 -1.92
N GLN A 85 13.73 -1.17 -0.64
CA GLN A 85 14.65 -2.14 -0.08
C GLN A 85 13.92 -3.42 0.33
N ALA A 86 12.68 -3.30 0.81
CA ALA A 86 11.83 -4.43 1.13
C ALA A 86 11.26 -5.12 -0.12
N GLY A 87 11.11 -4.37 -1.22
CA GLY A 87 10.53 -4.87 -2.48
C GLY A 87 9.02 -5.09 -2.36
N SER A 88 8.53 -6.22 -2.87
CA SER A 88 7.12 -6.58 -2.77
C SER A 88 6.79 -7.27 -1.44
N VAL A 89 5.50 -7.43 -1.14
CA VAL A 89 5.02 -8.15 0.03
C VAL A 89 5.59 -9.57 0.13
N ALA A 90 5.90 -10.22 -0.99
CA ALA A 90 6.56 -11.53 -1.03
C ALA A 90 7.82 -11.60 -0.14
N GLY A 91 8.62 -10.54 -0.12
CA GLY A 91 9.86 -10.45 0.66
C GLY A 91 9.64 -10.35 2.19
N SER A 92 8.39 -10.24 2.62
CA SER A 92 7.99 -10.27 4.03
C SER A 92 7.35 -11.59 4.45
N ILE A 93 6.95 -12.46 3.52
CA ILE A 93 6.18 -13.66 3.86
C ILE A 93 7.10 -14.75 4.41
N ARG A 94 6.83 -15.19 5.64
CA ARG A 94 7.46 -16.38 6.22
C ARG A 94 6.70 -17.65 5.87
N SER A 95 5.38 -17.62 5.95
CA SER A 95 4.53 -18.76 5.63
C SER A 95 3.09 -18.32 5.39
N MET A 96 2.34 -19.17 4.71
CA MET A 96 0.90 -19.05 4.53
C MET A 96 0.24 -20.39 4.73
N ARG A 97 -0.96 -20.39 5.31
CA ARG A 97 -1.87 -21.52 5.30
C ARG A 97 -2.89 -21.33 4.19
N VAL A 98 -2.98 -22.30 3.30
CA VAL A 98 -3.78 -22.22 2.08
C VAL A 98 -4.74 -23.40 2.02
N MET A 99 -6.02 -23.12 1.79
CA MET A 99 -7.03 -24.13 1.47
C MET A 99 -7.07 -24.36 -0.04
N LEU A 100 -6.90 -25.61 -0.46
CA LEU A 100 -6.93 -26.03 -1.85
C LEU A 100 -8.36 -26.33 -2.33
N ALA A 101 -8.51 -26.63 -3.62
CA ALA A 101 -9.81 -26.88 -4.25
C ALA A 101 -10.55 -28.10 -3.68
N ASP A 102 -9.84 -29.08 -3.15
CA ASP A 102 -10.41 -30.27 -2.49
C ASP A 102 -10.77 -30.02 -1.01
N GLY A 103 -10.57 -28.79 -0.52
CA GLY A 103 -10.81 -28.40 0.86
C GLY A 103 -9.68 -28.75 1.84
N SER A 104 -8.62 -29.42 1.38
CA SER A 104 -7.45 -29.68 2.21
C SER A 104 -6.72 -28.38 2.52
N VAL A 105 -6.11 -28.30 3.72
CA VAL A 105 -5.33 -27.14 4.15
C VAL A 105 -3.87 -27.55 4.25
N THR A 106 -3.02 -26.80 3.56
CA THR A 106 -1.57 -27.00 3.57
C THR A 106 -0.84 -25.71 3.91
N THR A 107 0.40 -25.82 4.36
CA THR A 107 1.29 -24.68 4.59
C THR A 107 2.21 -24.52 3.40
N CYS A 108 2.45 -23.29 2.95
CA CYS A 108 3.50 -23.00 1.98
C CYS A 108 4.36 -21.81 2.43
N SER A 109 5.61 -21.81 2.01
CA SER A 109 6.63 -20.82 2.33
C SER A 109 7.70 -20.81 1.24
N PRO A 110 8.70 -19.91 1.32
CA PRO A 110 9.85 -19.99 0.42
C PRO A 110 10.60 -21.34 0.46
N THR A 111 10.50 -22.09 1.56
CA THR A 111 11.27 -23.34 1.80
C THR A 111 10.41 -24.60 2.00
N GLU A 112 9.07 -24.46 2.08
CA GLU A 112 8.10 -25.55 2.22
C GLU A 112 7.00 -25.38 1.18
N ASN A 113 6.68 -26.43 0.41
CA ASN A 113 5.72 -26.34 -0.70
C ASN A 113 5.99 -25.12 -1.60
N THR A 114 7.26 -24.88 -1.93
CA THR A 114 7.76 -23.67 -2.60
C THR A 114 7.07 -23.40 -3.93
N ASP A 115 6.71 -24.45 -4.68
CA ASP A 115 5.97 -24.28 -5.93
C ASP A 115 4.57 -23.70 -5.65
N LEU A 116 3.84 -24.21 -4.66
CA LEU A 116 2.55 -23.63 -4.26
C LEU A 116 2.72 -22.18 -3.78
N PHE A 117 3.74 -21.89 -2.97
CA PHE A 117 4.04 -20.53 -2.52
C PHE A 117 4.20 -19.56 -3.69
N ARG A 118 5.00 -19.92 -4.71
CA ARG A 118 5.23 -19.11 -5.91
C ARG A 118 3.97 -18.87 -6.75
N HIS A 119 3.01 -19.80 -6.70
CA HIS A 119 1.74 -19.64 -7.42
C HIS A 119 0.71 -18.85 -6.60
N VAL A 120 0.67 -18.99 -5.27
CA VAL A 120 -0.28 -18.28 -4.42
C VAL A 120 0.06 -16.78 -4.34
N VAL A 121 1.33 -16.44 -4.18
CA VAL A 121 1.78 -15.04 -4.12
C VAL A 121 1.73 -14.43 -5.52
N GLY A 122 0.90 -13.41 -5.72
CA GLY A 122 0.65 -12.87 -7.07
C GLY A 122 -0.30 -13.71 -7.92
N GLY A 123 -0.87 -14.78 -7.36
CA GLY A 123 -1.78 -15.69 -8.07
C GLY A 123 -3.23 -15.24 -8.15
N TYR A 124 -3.56 -14.05 -7.66
CA TYR A 124 -4.92 -13.49 -7.67
C TYR A 124 -6.00 -14.39 -7.04
N GLY A 125 -5.62 -15.29 -6.13
CA GLY A 125 -6.52 -16.24 -5.45
C GLY A 125 -6.87 -17.49 -6.26
N LEU A 126 -6.25 -17.71 -7.42
CA LEU A 126 -6.54 -18.83 -8.32
C LEU A 126 -5.99 -20.19 -7.82
N PHE A 127 -5.03 -20.17 -6.91
CA PHE A 127 -4.32 -21.36 -6.43
C PHE A 127 -4.71 -21.78 -5.02
N GLY A 128 -5.77 -21.18 -4.48
CA GLY A 128 -6.31 -21.53 -3.16
C GLY A 128 -6.71 -20.31 -2.33
N VAL A 129 -7.38 -20.58 -1.22
CA VAL A 129 -7.81 -19.56 -0.26
C VAL A 129 -6.73 -19.41 0.81
N VAL A 130 -6.06 -18.26 0.84
CA VAL A 130 -5.16 -17.93 1.96
C VAL A 130 -6.02 -17.76 3.21
N LEU A 131 -5.76 -18.57 4.23
CA LEU A 131 -6.47 -18.53 5.51
C LEU A 131 -5.72 -17.69 6.54
N GLU A 132 -4.40 -17.75 6.49
CA GLU A 132 -3.50 -17.11 7.44
C GLU A 132 -2.14 -16.89 6.77
N ALA A 133 -1.46 -15.81 7.13
CA ALA A 133 -0.10 -15.54 6.71
C ALA A 133 0.73 -15.04 7.90
N THR A 134 1.97 -15.48 7.99
CA THR A 134 2.97 -14.93 8.91
C THR A 134 3.93 -14.07 8.13
N LEU A 135 4.02 -12.79 8.49
CA LEU A 135 4.86 -11.78 7.84
C LEU A 135 5.91 -11.23 8.80
N ASP A 136 7.09 -10.89 8.29
CA ASP A 136 8.07 -10.06 8.99
C ASP A 136 7.52 -8.64 9.20
N ILE A 137 7.79 -8.06 10.37
CA ILE A 137 7.62 -6.63 10.66
C ILE A 137 9.00 -5.99 10.92
N VAL A 138 9.06 -4.67 10.85
CA VAL A 138 10.29 -3.90 11.10
C VAL A 138 10.10 -2.98 12.29
N ASP A 139 11.21 -2.52 12.87
CA ASP A 139 11.15 -1.44 13.84
C ASP A 139 10.55 -0.20 13.16
N ASN A 140 9.70 0.53 13.87
CA ASN A 140 9.23 1.81 13.39
C ASN A 140 10.40 2.79 13.40
N ALA A 141 10.45 3.73 12.46
CA ALA A 141 11.52 4.71 12.34
C ALA A 141 10.94 6.10 12.10
N VAL A 142 11.73 7.14 12.37
CA VAL A 142 11.36 8.52 12.04
C VAL A 142 12.12 8.94 10.79
N TYR A 143 11.37 9.46 9.83
CA TYR A 143 11.88 9.99 8.59
C TYR A 143 11.75 11.51 8.53
N ARG A 144 12.70 12.16 7.86
CA ARG A 144 12.55 13.51 7.33
C ARG A 144 12.11 13.39 5.87
N THR A 145 11.07 14.11 5.49
CA THR A 145 10.63 14.16 4.10
C THR A 145 11.47 15.15 3.32
N SER A 146 11.82 14.78 2.10
CA SER A 146 12.46 15.67 1.13
C SER A 146 11.93 15.39 -0.28
N ARG A 147 12.11 16.34 -1.19
CA ARG A 147 11.63 16.25 -2.57
C ARG A 147 12.73 16.71 -3.51
N GLU A 148 12.92 15.98 -4.60
CA GLU A 148 13.81 16.37 -5.68
C GLU A 148 13.04 16.42 -6.99
N ILE A 149 13.25 17.47 -7.78
CA ILE A 149 12.69 17.55 -9.13
C ILE A 149 13.78 17.21 -10.12
N ILE A 150 13.56 16.16 -10.90
CA ILE A 150 14.48 15.67 -11.92
C ILE A 150 13.76 15.55 -13.26
N LYS A 151 14.51 15.37 -14.34
CA LYS A 151 13.91 14.85 -15.58
C LYS A 151 13.57 13.37 -15.39
N SER A 152 12.45 12.94 -15.96
CA SER A 152 11.99 11.56 -15.88
C SER A 152 13.02 10.57 -16.45
N ASP A 153 13.69 10.96 -17.54
CA ASP A 153 14.77 10.18 -18.17
C ASP A 153 16.01 10.01 -17.27
N ASP A 154 16.22 10.91 -16.30
CA ASP A 154 17.35 10.84 -15.37
C ASP A 154 17.08 9.88 -14.19
N PHE A 155 15.83 9.41 -14.02
CA PHE A 155 15.43 8.61 -12.87
C PHE A 155 16.24 7.30 -12.70
N PRO A 156 16.56 6.52 -13.75
CA PRO A 156 17.37 5.31 -13.59
C PRO A 156 18.76 5.60 -13.00
N GLU A 157 19.41 6.67 -13.47
CA GLU A 157 20.72 7.09 -12.95
C GLU A 157 20.61 7.63 -11.52
N PHE A 158 19.57 8.44 -11.26
CA PHE A 158 19.27 8.94 -9.93
C PHE A 158 19.04 7.79 -8.94
N PHE A 159 18.26 6.78 -9.31
CA PHE A 159 18.02 5.60 -8.46
C PHE A 159 19.32 4.87 -8.14
N ALA A 160 20.12 4.53 -9.16
CA ALA A 160 21.36 3.78 -8.99
C ALA A 160 22.43 4.53 -8.18
N LYS A 161 22.49 5.87 -8.30
CA LYS A 161 23.52 6.69 -7.64
C LYS A 161 23.10 7.24 -6.28
N VAL A 162 21.81 7.50 -6.06
CA VAL A 162 21.30 8.21 -4.88
C VAL A 162 20.45 7.32 -4.00
N LEU A 163 19.47 6.61 -4.56
CA LEU A 163 18.48 5.85 -3.79
C LEU A 163 19.01 4.48 -3.36
N GLU A 164 19.41 3.63 -4.31
CA GLU A 164 19.83 2.24 -4.05
C GLU A 164 21.00 2.07 -3.06
N PRO A 165 22.10 2.85 -3.15
CA PRO A 165 23.23 2.69 -2.25
C PRO A 165 22.96 3.25 -0.84
N ASN A 166 22.01 4.19 -0.68
CA ASN A 166 21.76 4.86 0.59
C ASN A 166 20.66 4.17 1.40
N LYS A 167 21.07 3.35 2.36
CA LYS A 167 20.15 2.58 3.22
C LYS A 167 19.36 3.43 4.21
N ASP A 168 19.75 4.69 4.43
CA ASP A 168 18.98 5.61 5.26
C ASP A 168 17.77 6.18 4.53
N ILE A 169 17.70 6.09 3.19
CA ILE A 169 16.48 6.40 2.45
C ILE A 169 15.54 5.20 2.57
N GLY A 170 14.66 5.24 3.56
CA GLY A 170 13.80 4.11 3.90
C GLY A 170 12.59 3.96 2.98
N LEU A 171 12.07 5.08 2.47
CA LEU A 171 10.93 5.11 1.55
C LEU A 171 11.19 6.11 0.42
N PHE A 172 10.64 5.83 -0.76
CA PHE A 172 10.56 6.80 -1.85
C PHE A 172 9.32 6.57 -2.71
N TYR A 173 8.84 7.60 -3.38
CA TYR A 173 7.93 7.46 -4.52
C TYR A 173 8.17 8.55 -5.55
N GLY A 174 7.94 8.24 -6.83
CA GLY A 174 8.07 9.17 -7.94
C GLY A 174 6.71 9.56 -8.49
N HIS A 175 6.50 10.84 -8.74
CA HIS A 175 5.30 11.40 -9.35
C HIS A 175 5.69 12.11 -10.65
N LEU A 176 5.20 11.62 -11.80
CA LEU A 176 5.45 12.22 -13.12
C LEU A 176 4.53 13.43 -13.34
N SER A 177 5.08 14.50 -13.94
CA SER A 177 4.26 15.65 -14.30
C SER A 177 3.16 15.25 -15.28
N THR A 178 1.94 15.71 -15.00
CA THR A 178 0.79 15.62 -15.91
C THR A 178 0.40 16.99 -16.48
N ALA A 179 1.18 18.04 -16.19
CA ALA A 179 0.94 19.37 -16.73
C ALA A 179 1.37 19.45 -18.21
N PRO A 180 0.61 20.13 -19.09
CA PRO A 180 0.89 20.15 -20.52
C PRO A 180 2.28 20.70 -20.89
N GLY A 181 2.80 21.67 -20.13
CA GLY A 181 4.09 22.31 -20.42
C GLY A 181 5.34 21.45 -20.18
N ASN A 182 5.21 20.34 -19.46
CA ASN A 182 6.32 19.41 -19.15
C ASN A 182 5.80 17.98 -18.94
N PHE A 183 4.80 17.60 -19.75
CA PHE A 183 4.06 16.35 -19.60
C PHE A 183 4.99 15.13 -19.68
N LEU A 184 5.05 14.37 -18.58
CA LEU A 184 5.95 13.22 -18.37
C LEU A 184 7.45 13.53 -18.50
N GLU A 185 7.84 14.80 -18.68
CA GLU A 185 9.25 15.20 -18.80
C GLU A 185 9.89 15.41 -17.43
N ASP A 186 9.16 15.97 -16.48
CA ASP A 186 9.64 16.20 -15.12
C ASP A 186 9.02 15.16 -14.17
N MET A 187 9.78 14.80 -13.14
CA MET A 187 9.34 13.96 -12.03
C MET A 187 9.66 14.65 -10.71
N ILE A 188 8.74 14.57 -9.74
CA ILE A 188 9.03 14.81 -8.33
C ILE A 188 9.35 13.47 -7.69
N VAL A 189 10.54 13.32 -7.12
CA VAL A 189 10.93 12.19 -6.29
C VAL A 189 10.80 12.59 -4.84
N TYR A 190 9.85 11.97 -4.15
CA TYR A 190 9.66 12.11 -2.72
C TYR A 190 10.55 11.10 -2.01
N ARG A 191 11.27 11.57 -0.99
CA ARG A 191 12.24 10.80 -0.22
C ARG A 191 11.93 10.89 1.26
N TYR A 192 12.21 9.79 1.96
CA TYR A 192 12.04 9.67 3.41
C TYR A 192 13.35 9.21 4.01
N ASP A 193 14.16 10.19 4.45
CA ASP A 193 15.49 9.99 5.00
C ASP A 193 15.39 9.69 6.49
N LYS A 194 15.94 8.55 6.95
CA LYS A 194 15.88 8.12 8.34
C LYS A 194 16.68 9.08 9.21
N VAL A 195 16.03 9.63 10.22
CA VAL A 195 16.64 10.56 11.18
C VAL A 195 16.61 10.06 12.62
N ALA A 196 15.77 9.07 12.93
CA ALA A 196 15.83 8.34 14.18
C ALA A 196 15.37 6.89 14.01
N GLU A 197 15.99 5.99 14.76
CA GLU A 197 15.71 4.55 14.73
C GLU A 197 14.35 4.19 15.34
N ARG A 198 13.77 5.05 16.17
CA ARG A 198 12.47 4.85 16.79
C ARG A 198 11.78 6.19 17.02
N PRO A 199 10.45 6.26 16.88
CA PRO A 199 9.72 7.41 17.35
C PRO A 199 9.69 7.53 18.88
N PRO A 200 9.39 8.73 19.40
CA PRO A 200 9.12 8.92 20.83
C PRO A 200 7.99 8.01 21.33
N ALA A 201 8.07 7.57 22.58
CA ALA A 201 7.05 6.69 23.16
C ALA A 201 5.68 7.36 23.32
N ASP A 202 5.66 8.70 23.37
CA ASP A 202 4.47 9.55 23.42
C ASP A 202 3.99 10.02 22.04
N GLN A 203 4.45 9.36 20.97
CA GLN A 203 3.98 9.69 19.62
C GLN A 203 2.47 9.46 19.52
N PRO A 204 1.70 10.44 18.98
CA PRO A 204 0.26 10.28 18.80
C PRO A 204 -0.05 9.15 17.81
N GLU A 205 -1.25 8.57 17.97
CA GLU A 205 -1.81 7.59 17.04
C GLU A 205 -1.80 8.10 15.59
N ILE A 206 -1.87 7.17 14.64
CA ILE A 206 -1.90 7.50 13.21
C ILE A 206 -3.23 8.24 12.95
N GLY A 207 -3.14 9.56 12.77
CA GLY A 207 -4.29 10.40 12.49
C GLY A 207 -4.88 10.18 11.09
N GLU A 208 -6.09 10.70 10.89
CA GLU A 208 -6.71 10.78 9.57
C GLU A 208 -5.90 11.72 8.65
N PRO A 209 -5.85 11.44 7.34
CA PRO A 209 -5.12 12.27 6.39
C PRO A 209 -5.56 13.74 6.46
N GLY A 210 -4.58 14.64 6.54
CA GLY A 210 -4.83 16.08 6.59
C GLY A 210 -5.31 16.66 5.25
N SER A 211 -6.15 17.71 5.33
CA SER A 211 -6.50 18.57 4.19
C SER A 211 -7.18 17.86 2.99
N VAL A 212 -7.84 16.72 3.23
CA VAL A 212 -8.49 15.90 2.18
C VAL A 212 -9.45 16.71 1.31
N GLY A 213 -10.27 17.58 1.92
CA GLY A 213 -11.21 18.43 1.17
C GLY A 213 -10.52 19.38 0.20
N LEU A 214 -9.45 20.05 0.65
CA LEU A 214 -8.67 20.98 -0.17
C LEU A 214 -7.93 20.23 -1.31
N LYS A 215 -7.25 19.12 -0.98
CA LYS A 215 -6.57 18.27 -1.97
C LYS A 215 -7.54 17.78 -3.06
N ARG A 216 -8.75 17.37 -2.68
CA ARG A 216 -9.82 16.99 -3.63
C ARG A 216 -10.25 18.14 -4.53
N VAL A 217 -10.43 19.34 -3.98
CA VAL A 217 -10.76 20.53 -4.77
C VAL A 217 -9.67 20.79 -5.82
N ILE A 218 -8.40 20.76 -5.41
CA ILE A 218 -7.25 20.97 -6.32
C ILE A 218 -7.25 19.93 -7.45
N ILE A 219 -7.40 18.65 -7.12
CA ILE A 219 -7.44 17.56 -8.11
C ILE A 219 -8.62 17.72 -9.07
N ASN A 220 -9.80 18.05 -8.55
CA ASN A 220 -10.98 18.24 -9.39
C ASN A 220 -10.81 19.44 -10.31
N LEU A 221 -10.25 20.55 -9.84
CA LEU A 221 -9.93 21.71 -10.69
C LEU A 221 -8.92 21.35 -11.78
N ALA A 222 -7.90 20.56 -11.46
CA ALA A 222 -6.91 20.10 -12.45
C ALA A 222 -7.51 19.29 -13.61
N LYS A 223 -8.74 18.75 -13.47
CA LYS A 223 -9.45 18.10 -14.58
C LYS A 223 -10.11 19.07 -15.56
N TRP A 224 -10.27 20.35 -15.19
CA TRP A 224 -11.09 21.32 -15.93
C TRP A 224 -10.26 22.20 -16.89
N GLY A 225 -8.94 22.01 -16.96
CA GLY A 225 -8.12 22.68 -17.98
C GLY A 225 -6.63 22.77 -17.62
N SER A 226 -5.82 23.11 -18.62
CA SER A 226 -4.36 23.21 -18.54
C SER A 226 -3.86 24.17 -17.45
N LEU A 227 -4.53 25.31 -17.26
CA LEU A 227 -4.20 26.29 -16.21
C LEU A 227 -4.19 25.66 -14.81
N PHE A 228 -5.18 24.83 -14.49
CA PHE A 228 -5.28 24.21 -13.17
C PHE A 228 -4.31 23.05 -13.00
N GLN A 229 -3.94 22.37 -14.09
CA GLN A 229 -2.88 21.35 -14.09
C GLN A 229 -1.52 21.99 -13.79
N GLU A 230 -1.21 23.12 -14.43
CA GLU A 230 0.01 23.88 -14.17
C GLU A 230 0.03 24.47 -12.75
N LEU A 231 -1.11 24.98 -12.25
CA LEU A 231 -1.21 25.47 -10.88
C LEU A 231 -1.01 24.36 -9.85
N LYS A 232 -1.60 23.18 -10.08
CA LYS A 232 -1.37 21.99 -9.24
C LYS A 232 0.12 21.65 -9.21
N TRP A 233 0.74 21.51 -10.39
CA TRP A 233 2.15 21.19 -10.50
C TRP A 233 3.05 22.23 -9.81
N PHE A 234 2.77 23.52 -10.00
CA PHE A 234 3.48 24.60 -9.30
C PHE A 234 3.35 24.50 -7.78
N THR A 235 2.15 24.17 -7.29
CA THR A 235 1.87 24.02 -5.86
C THR A 235 2.65 22.85 -5.26
N GLU A 236 2.63 21.69 -5.93
CA GLU A 236 3.40 20.48 -5.54
C GLU A 236 4.92 20.75 -5.56
N LYS A 237 5.40 21.48 -6.56
CA LYS A 237 6.82 21.79 -6.72
C LYS A 237 7.32 22.83 -5.71
N THR A 238 6.52 23.84 -5.38
CA THR A 238 7.02 25.09 -4.78
C THR A 238 6.38 25.45 -3.45
N LEU A 239 5.10 25.15 -3.26
CA LEU A 239 4.33 25.61 -2.09
C LEU A 239 4.24 24.53 -1.02
N GLU A 240 3.81 23.32 -1.37
CA GLU A 240 3.68 22.20 -0.42
C GLU A 240 4.95 21.93 0.40
N PRO A 241 6.18 21.93 -0.17
CA PRO A 241 7.38 21.62 0.61
C PRO A 241 7.62 22.61 1.77
N LYS A 242 7.02 23.81 1.72
CA LYS A 242 7.15 24.84 2.77
C LYS A 242 6.22 24.62 3.95
N PHE A 243 5.21 23.76 3.80
CA PHE A 243 4.20 23.49 4.82
C PHE A 243 4.26 22.05 5.36
N GLU A 244 5.12 21.19 4.80
CA GLU A 244 5.31 19.82 5.29
C GLU A 244 6.04 19.80 6.63
N SER A 245 5.64 18.85 7.50
CA SER A 245 6.29 18.61 8.79
C SER A 245 7.73 18.17 8.61
N CYS A 246 8.62 18.64 9.47
CA CYS A 246 10.05 18.29 9.40
C CYS A 246 10.33 16.78 9.57
N THR A 247 9.46 16.03 10.25
CA THR A 247 9.63 14.58 10.46
C THR A 247 8.31 13.83 10.62
N VAL A 248 8.29 12.56 10.21
CA VAL A 248 7.13 11.65 10.23
C VAL A 248 7.56 10.22 10.58
N ALA A 249 6.77 9.48 11.35
CA ALA A 249 7.06 8.06 11.59
C ALA A 249 6.74 7.21 10.34
N ARG A 250 7.44 6.08 10.17
CA ARG A 250 7.21 5.13 9.07
C ARG A 250 5.75 4.72 8.95
N THR A 251 5.12 4.41 10.09
CA THR A 251 3.71 4.03 10.14
C THR A 251 2.80 5.10 9.52
N SER A 252 2.98 6.37 9.90
CA SER A 252 2.24 7.51 9.35
C SER A 252 2.61 7.83 7.90
N ALA A 253 3.90 7.75 7.53
CA ALA A 253 4.37 7.98 6.17
C ALA A 253 3.69 7.03 5.17
N MET A 254 3.51 5.77 5.56
CA MET A 254 2.88 4.74 4.73
C MET A 254 1.35 4.70 4.86
N ALA A 255 0.75 5.50 5.73
CA ALA A 255 -0.69 5.69 5.80
C ALA A 255 -1.17 6.67 4.71
N GLU A 256 -0.43 7.75 4.51
CA GLU A 256 -0.88 8.91 3.74
C GLU A 256 -0.49 8.93 2.25
N GLY A 257 0.19 7.90 1.71
CA GLY A 257 0.79 7.92 0.37
C GLY A 257 -0.20 8.10 -0.78
N GLU A 258 -0.68 9.33 -0.95
CA GLU A 258 -1.62 9.79 -1.95
C GLU A 258 -3.03 9.17 -1.88
N ALA A 259 -3.55 8.88 -0.69
CA ALA A 259 -4.98 8.53 -0.49
C ALA A 259 -5.96 9.56 -1.11
N CYS A 260 -5.46 10.76 -1.47
CA CYS A 260 -6.18 11.83 -2.14
C CYS A 260 -6.24 11.72 -3.68
N LEU A 261 -5.33 10.98 -4.34
CA LEU A 261 -5.31 10.86 -5.81
C LEU A 261 -6.37 9.90 -6.37
N VAL A 262 -7.05 9.15 -5.50
CA VAL A 262 -8.17 8.31 -5.92
C VAL A 262 -9.39 9.20 -6.11
N THR A 263 -9.60 9.66 -7.34
CA THR A 263 -10.86 10.27 -7.73
C THR A 263 -11.93 9.18 -7.83
N ARG A 264 -12.50 8.79 -6.70
CA ARG A 264 -13.71 7.96 -6.66
C ARG A 264 -14.90 8.88 -6.41
N ASN A 265 -15.42 9.41 -7.52
CA ASN A 265 -16.76 10.00 -7.55
C ASN A 265 -17.74 8.96 -6.97
N ASN A 266 -18.59 9.38 -6.03
CA ASN A 266 -19.69 8.61 -5.45
C ASN A 266 -19.32 7.44 -4.51
N PRO A 267 -20.22 7.08 -3.56
CA PRO A 267 -19.98 6.00 -2.61
C PRO A 267 -19.59 4.73 -3.34
N MET A 268 -18.34 4.31 -3.16
CA MET A 268 -17.89 2.96 -3.48
C MET A 268 -17.94 2.07 -2.23
N HIS A 269 -18.80 2.44 -1.29
CA HIS A 269 -19.26 1.57 -0.21
C HIS A 269 -20.59 0.98 -0.69
N ASP A 270 -20.56 -0.30 -1.04
CA ASP A 270 -21.71 -1.18 -1.24
C ASP A 270 -22.49 -1.15 -2.58
N SER A 271 -22.24 -0.21 -3.50
CA SER A 271 -22.97 -0.21 -4.79
C SER A 271 -22.19 -0.88 -5.93
N VAL A 272 -22.11 -2.20 -5.91
CA VAL A 272 -21.94 -3.01 -7.13
C VAL A 272 -23.19 -3.87 -7.25
N PRO A 273 -24.26 -3.34 -7.89
CA PRO A 273 -25.56 -4.00 -7.92
C PRO A 273 -25.53 -5.43 -8.45
N TYR A 274 -24.56 -5.76 -9.31
CA TYR A 274 -24.36 -7.10 -9.86
C TYR A 274 -23.79 -8.12 -8.86
N LEU A 275 -23.40 -7.72 -7.64
CA LEU A 275 -22.91 -8.62 -6.58
C LEU A 275 -24.00 -9.00 -5.56
N PHE A 276 -25.24 -8.49 -5.70
CA PHE A 276 -26.35 -8.98 -4.89
C PHE A 276 -26.80 -10.33 -5.45
N ASN A 277 -26.59 -11.38 -4.66
CA ASN A 277 -27.11 -12.70 -4.95
C ASN A 277 -28.58 -12.70 -4.52
N ASP A 278 -29.50 -12.52 -5.46
CA ASP A 278 -30.96 -12.66 -5.25
C ASP A 278 -31.32 -14.16 -5.11
N GLN A 279 -30.75 -14.83 -4.11
CA GLN A 279 -31.18 -16.17 -3.69
C GLN A 279 -32.10 -16.08 -2.46
N MET A 280 -33.09 -15.19 -2.54
CA MET A 280 -34.32 -15.29 -1.75
C MET A 280 -35.52 -15.42 -2.69
N GLU A 281 -35.64 -16.58 -3.32
CA GLU A 281 -36.90 -17.19 -3.73
C GLU A 281 -36.92 -18.66 -3.29
#